data_AF-A0AAD9BU03-F1
#
_entry.id   AF-A0AAD9BU03-F1
#
_cell.length_a   1.000
_cell.length_b   1.000
_cell.length_c   1.000
_cell.angle_alpha   90.00
_cell.angle_beta   90.00
_cell.angle_gamma   90.00
#
_symmetry.space_group_name_H-M   'P 1'
#
loop_
_entity.id
_entity.type
_entity.pdbx_description
1 polymer ?
#
loop_
_entity_poly.entity_id
_entity_poly.type
_entity_poly.pdbx_seq_one_letter_code
_entity_poly.pdbx_strand_id
1 'polypeptide(L)'
;MEDRCRFWHPPQFPQEDDQPVSGNYPRPAQRMPPVPRPGILQEVKLCDLTEDVTKQLRDTEINQLKKRFPKEQLIIQERSDGMLTYYRATVEATDPDWPFDLKAVDIMVSFPESYPQEIFTLDIPLDQELPLIMSRHVQQASLQWLQAKHATNQLMGKVELLFRPFLRWLDRSLERLFTEGARQLKKDVDLEKAGLQFISYQELQATVCERSGNDSSAADEDVSDEGKLEYTEGEKTEEGGIMGQQDGSGCDRGQQQEEEEEAGRLVENIKISDPRRGTEVKLLGLMLGENTATVVAHQITVCLQCNRCKVTADLTLTGRNPCTAQCEKCSASINAAFRPCMLHHYSDVLGYLDLHNAAPVDLVLQDCDLIVGCLSCSQESPVQNVCYGQTKESNCEHCHSKLSILAESTRFQYIQPRTNKTGSSSGPVYNKTIRDPAVQKGKPLPEKGSCKHYKQSHRWLRFPCCGRAYPCDGCHDEDQDHPMELATRMICGYCAKEQPYGNGKPCSSCGSMMTRGTRTSHWEGGLGCRSKVKMSRNDRHKYANTNKTISRKAVSVKK
;
A
#
# COMPACT_ATOMS: atom_id res chain seq x y z
N MET A 1 54.23 -17.53 13.39
CA MET A 1 52.93 -16.85 13.50
C MET A 1 53.16 -15.43 13.04
N GLU A 2 52.40 -14.79 12.17
CA GLU A 2 51.17 -15.07 11.44
C GLU A 2 51.07 -13.88 10.49
N ASP A 3 51.09 -14.08 9.19
CA ASP A 3 50.68 -13.03 8.23
C ASP A 3 50.17 -13.72 6.97
N ARG A 4 48.95 -14.25 7.07
CA ARG A 4 48.17 -14.67 5.90
C ARG A 4 46.72 -14.21 6.08
N CYS A 5 46.32 -13.30 5.20
CA CYS A 5 44.96 -12.80 5.06
C CYS A 5 43.96 -13.96 4.89
N ARG A 6 42.80 -13.87 5.56
CA ARG A 6 41.79 -14.94 5.70
C ARG A 6 40.78 -15.03 4.54
N PHE A 7 41.02 -14.36 3.41
CA PHE A 7 40.08 -14.36 2.28
C PHE A 7 40.72 -14.91 0.99
N TRP A 8 39.90 -15.63 0.21
CA TRP A 8 40.31 -16.38 -0.97
C TRP A 8 40.58 -15.46 -2.16
N HIS A 9 41.79 -15.52 -2.72
CA HIS A 9 42.16 -14.80 -3.93
C HIS A 9 42.30 -15.79 -5.10
N PRO A 10 41.63 -15.57 -6.25
CA PRO A 10 41.85 -16.38 -7.45
C PRO A 10 43.29 -16.18 -7.98
N PRO A 11 43.97 -17.24 -8.45
CA PRO A 11 45.34 -17.13 -8.95
C PRO A 11 45.39 -16.36 -10.27
N GLN A 12 46.31 -15.40 -10.36
CA GLN A 12 46.64 -14.68 -11.58
C GLN A 12 47.43 -15.61 -12.52
N PHE A 13 46.97 -15.72 -13.78
CA PHE A 13 47.68 -16.48 -14.81
C PHE A 13 48.98 -15.75 -15.24
N PRO A 14 50.10 -16.46 -15.47
CA PRO A 14 51.31 -15.84 -16.03
C PRO A 14 51.12 -15.52 -17.52
N GLN A 15 51.71 -14.40 -17.96
CA GLN A 15 51.80 -14.02 -19.38
C GLN A 15 52.80 -14.93 -20.12
N GLU A 16 52.40 -15.42 -21.29
CA GLU A 16 53.22 -16.23 -22.20
C GLU A 16 54.25 -15.35 -22.95
N ASP A 17 55.48 -15.85 -23.07
CA ASP A 17 56.55 -15.32 -23.93
C ASP A 17 56.79 -16.32 -25.08
N ASP A 18 56.85 -15.78 -26.31
CA ASP A 18 56.98 -16.48 -27.59
C ASP A 18 58.34 -17.18 -27.78
N GLN A 19 58.36 -18.45 -28.19
CA GLN A 19 59.20 -18.96 -29.31
C GLN A 19 58.90 -20.44 -29.71
N PRO A 20 59.17 -20.84 -30.98
CA PRO A 20 58.46 -21.94 -31.66
C PRO A 20 59.24 -23.26 -31.72
N VAL A 21 58.56 -24.39 -31.58
CA VAL A 21 59.07 -25.73 -32.00
C VAL A 21 57.94 -26.57 -32.62
N SER A 22 58.29 -27.24 -33.72
CA SER A 22 57.43 -28.04 -34.60
C SER A 22 56.96 -29.37 -34.00
N GLY A 23 55.71 -29.75 -34.29
CA GLY A 23 55.21 -31.11 -34.10
C GLY A 23 53.80 -31.30 -34.67
N ASN A 24 53.65 -32.27 -35.58
CA ASN A 24 52.43 -32.60 -36.32
C ASN A 24 51.27 -33.11 -35.44
N TYR A 25 50.06 -33.11 -36.06
CA TYR A 25 48.75 -33.73 -35.71
C TYR A 25 47.67 -32.74 -35.21
N PRO A 26 46.37 -32.99 -35.48
CA PRO A 26 45.66 -33.28 -36.74
C PRO A 26 44.77 -32.08 -37.16
N ARG A 27 44.15 -32.12 -38.36
CA ARG A 27 43.28 -31.04 -38.90
C ARG A 27 42.24 -30.56 -37.88
N PRO A 28 42.18 -29.25 -37.55
CA PRO A 28 41.04 -28.71 -36.83
C PRO A 28 39.83 -28.63 -37.77
N ALA A 29 38.68 -29.06 -37.27
CA ALA A 29 37.39 -28.88 -37.92
C ALA A 29 37.24 -27.43 -38.37
N GLN A 30 36.85 -27.23 -39.63
CA GLN A 30 36.55 -25.91 -40.17
C GLN A 30 35.54 -25.24 -39.23
N ARG A 31 35.95 -24.14 -38.60
CA ARG A 31 35.02 -23.24 -37.91
C ARG A 31 34.04 -22.77 -38.96
N MET A 32 32.83 -23.33 -38.93
CA MET A 32 31.69 -22.72 -39.59
C MET A 32 31.64 -21.27 -39.11
N PRO A 33 31.48 -20.28 -40.01
CA PRO A 33 31.23 -18.92 -39.59
C PRO A 33 30.04 -18.94 -38.63
N PRO A 34 30.06 -18.12 -37.56
CA PRO A 34 28.92 -18.06 -36.66
C PRO A 34 27.68 -17.78 -37.50
N VAL A 35 26.73 -18.71 -37.46
CA VAL A 35 25.40 -18.50 -38.04
C VAL A 35 24.92 -17.15 -37.51
N PRO A 36 24.55 -16.19 -38.37
CA PRO A 36 24.01 -14.93 -37.91
C PRO A 36 22.86 -15.27 -36.97
N ARG A 37 22.97 -14.84 -35.70
CA ARG A 37 21.79 -14.88 -34.81
C ARG A 37 20.67 -14.19 -35.58
N PRO A 38 19.45 -14.76 -35.68
CA PRO A 38 18.33 -14.06 -36.27
C PRO A 38 18.29 -12.67 -35.65
N GLY A 39 18.44 -11.66 -36.51
CA GLY A 39 18.57 -10.28 -36.09
C GLY A 39 17.49 -9.96 -35.08
N ILE A 40 17.89 -9.30 -34.00
CA ILE A 40 17.00 -8.58 -33.11
C ILE A 40 16.00 -7.86 -34.03
N LEU A 41 14.73 -8.29 -33.98
CA LEU A 41 13.65 -7.64 -34.71
C LEU A 41 13.79 -6.15 -34.45
N GLN A 42 14.04 -5.40 -35.52
CA GLN A 42 14.16 -3.96 -35.51
C GLN A 42 13.02 -3.41 -34.66
N GLU A 43 13.33 -2.80 -33.52
CA GLU A 43 12.30 -2.24 -32.63
C GLU A 43 11.61 -1.14 -33.41
N VAL A 44 10.44 -1.45 -33.99
CA VAL A 44 9.60 -0.49 -34.69
C VAL A 44 9.08 0.47 -33.63
N LYS A 45 9.46 1.74 -33.76
CA LYS A 45 8.96 2.81 -32.89
C LYS A 45 7.52 3.14 -33.29
N LEU A 46 6.73 3.53 -32.30
CA LEU A 46 5.30 3.83 -32.49
C LEU A 46 5.05 4.96 -33.52
N CYS A 47 6.00 5.88 -33.65
CA CYS A 47 5.98 6.98 -34.61
C CYS A 47 6.22 6.57 -36.07
N ASP A 48 6.75 5.38 -36.32
CA ASP A 48 7.14 4.90 -37.65
C ASP A 48 6.14 3.86 -38.23
N LEU A 49 4.97 3.69 -37.57
CA LEU A 49 3.92 2.76 -37.98
C LEU A 49 3.12 3.31 -39.18
N THR A 50 3.43 2.84 -40.38
CA THR A 50 2.57 3.01 -41.55
C THR A 50 1.54 1.87 -41.63
N GLU A 51 0.43 2.09 -42.35
CA GLU A 51 -0.63 1.07 -42.55
C GLU A 51 -0.07 -0.24 -43.14
N ASP A 52 0.88 -0.15 -44.08
CA ASP A 52 1.54 -1.31 -44.68
C ASP A 52 2.37 -2.11 -43.66
N VAL A 53 3.06 -1.43 -42.74
CA VAL A 53 3.85 -2.06 -41.68
C VAL A 53 2.93 -2.72 -40.64
N THR A 54 1.82 -2.07 -40.27
CA THR A 54 0.78 -2.64 -39.40
C THR A 54 0.26 -3.96 -39.98
N LYS A 55 -0.08 -3.98 -41.28
CA LYS A 55 -0.56 -5.18 -41.96
C LYS A 55 0.50 -6.30 -41.97
N GLN A 56 1.76 -5.98 -42.29
CA GLN A 56 2.86 -6.96 -42.27
C GLN A 56 3.08 -7.55 -40.87
N LEU A 57 3.01 -6.74 -39.83
CA LEU A 57 3.16 -7.16 -38.43
C LEU A 57 2.00 -8.07 -38.00
N ARG A 58 0.77 -7.73 -38.38
CA ARG A 58 -0.42 -8.56 -38.15
C ARG A 58 -0.31 -9.91 -38.85
N ASP A 59 0.02 -9.92 -40.14
CA ASP A 59 0.17 -11.14 -40.93
C ASP A 59 1.30 -12.03 -40.37
N THR A 60 2.37 -11.42 -39.86
CA THR A 60 3.45 -12.13 -39.18
C THR A 60 2.96 -12.86 -37.93
N GLU A 61 2.14 -12.21 -37.09
CA GLU A 61 1.62 -12.85 -35.87
C GLU A 61 0.61 -13.95 -36.18
N ILE A 62 -0.29 -13.74 -37.16
CA ILE A 62 -1.23 -14.78 -37.63
C ILE A 62 -0.48 -16.00 -38.18
N ASN A 63 0.57 -15.79 -38.98
CA ASN A 63 1.38 -16.87 -39.52
C ASN A 63 2.14 -17.63 -38.43
N GLN A 64 2.58 -16.94 -37.37
CA GLN A 64 3.24 -17.57 -36.24
C GLN A 64 2.25 -18.36 -35.37
N LEU A 65 1.03 -17.87 -35.20
CA LEU A 65 -0.07 -18.59 -34.55
C LEU A 65 -0.35 -19.89 -35.30
N LYS A 66 -0.56 -19.82 -36.62
CA LYS A 66 -0.82 -21.00 -37.48
C LYS A 66 0.33 -22.02 -37.49
N LYS A 67 1.58 -21.58 -37.25
CA LYS A 67 2.75 -22.47 -37.13
C LYS A 67 2.86 -23.12 -35.76
N ARG A 68 2.43 -22.42 -34.71
CA ARG A 68 2.59 -22.87 -33.31
C ARG A 68 1.53 -23.89 -32.91
N PHE A 69 0.30 -23.71 -33.36
CA PHE A 69 -0.79 -24.64 -33.07
C PHE A 69 -1.00 -25.58 -34.27
N PRO A 70 -0.88 -26.92 -34.09
CA PRO A 70 -1.19 -27.88 -35.13
C PRO A 70 -2.67 -27.79 -35.54
N LYS A 71 -3.01 -28.30 -36.72
CA LYS A 71 -4.38 -28.20 -37.29
C LYS A 71 -5.47 -28.83 -36.41
N GLU A 72 -5.09 -29.77 -35.55
CA GLU A 72 -5.98 -30.43 -34.60
C GLU A 72 -6.34 -29.53 -33.40
N GLN A 73 -5.49 -28.54 -33.07
CA GLN A 73 -5.65 -27.64 -31.93
C GLN A 73 -6.01 -26.21 -32.36
N LEU A 74 -6.29 -25.98 -33.66
CA LEU A 74 -6.60 -24.66 -34.21
C LEU A 74 -7.83 -24.72 -35.11
N ILE A 75 -8.92 -24.11 -34.65
CA ILE A 75 -10.13 -23.92 -35.45
C ILE A 75 -10.17 -22.46 -35.92
N ILE A 76 -10.29 -22.28 -37.24
CA ILE A 76 -10.39 -20.97 -37.88
C ILE A 76 -11.83 -20.76 -38.32
N GLN A 77 -12.50 -19.75 -37.76
CA GLN A 77 -13.84 -19.35 -38.16
C GLN A 77 -13.77 -17.98 -38.83
N GLU A 78 -14.14 -17.94 -40.11
CA GLU A 78 -14.26 -16.70 -40.88
C GLU A 78 -15.73 -16.25 -40.87
N ARG A 79 -16.00 -15.03 -40.39
CA ARG A 79 -17.36 -14.46 -40.45
C ARG A 79 -17.69 -14.12 -41.91
N SER A 80 -18.98 -14.26 -42.29
CA SER A 80 -19.54 -13.99 -43.63
C SER A 80 -19.17 -12.64 -44.24
N ASP A 81 -18.75 -11.70 -43.39
CA ASP A 81 -18.54 -10.29 -43.68
C ASP A 81 -17.08 -10.00 -44.08
N GLY A 82 -16.19 -11.01 -44.02
CA GLY A 82 -14.77 -10.91 -44.39
C GLY A 82 -13.89 -10.08 -43.43
N MET A 83 -14.48 -9.49 -42.39
CA MET A 83 -13.83 -8.46 -41.56
C MET A 83 -13.15 -9.00 -40.29
N LEU A 84 -13.63 -10.12 -39.74
CA LEU A 84 -13.12 -10.71 -38.50
C LEU A 84 -12.93 -12.23 -38.64
N THR A 85 -11.72 -12.69 -38.40
CA THR A 85 -11.36 -14.10 -38.31
C THR A 85 -11.12 -14.46 -36.86
N TYR A 86 -11.82 -15.47 -36.34
CA TYR A 86 -11.59 -16.01 -35.01
C TYR A 86 -10.71 -17.25 -35.10
N TYR A 87 -9.70 -17.29 -34.24
CA TYR A 87 -8.77 -18.41 -34.07
C TYR A 87 -9.03 -19.02 -32.70
N ARG A 88 -9.66 -20.19 -32.64
CA ARG A 88 -9.78 -20.97 -31.42
C ARG A 88 -8.57 -21.88 -31.30
N ALA A 89 -7.78 -21.68 -30.26
CA ALA A 89 -6.57 -22.44 -29.98
C ALA A 89 -6.65 -23.12 -28.62
N THR A 90 -6.26 -24.39 -28.55
CA THR A 90 -6.16 -25.13 -27.29
C THR A 90 -4.75 -24.95 -26.71
N VAL A 91 -4.67 -24.42 -25.48
CA VAL A 91 -3.40 -24.19 -24.78
C VAL A 91 -3.27 -25.19 -23.64
N GLU A 92 -2.25 -26.04 -23.71
CA GLU A 92 -1.94 -27.03 -22.70
C GLU A 92 -0.93 -26.49 -21.67
N ALA A 93 -1.09 -26.88 -20.41
CA ALA A 93 -0.16 -26.54 -19.34
C ALA A 93 1.17 -27.30 -19.53
N THR A 94 2.28 -26.57 -19.53
CA THR A 94 3.63 -27.15 -19.71
C THR A 94 4.24 -27.67 -18.40
N ASP A 95 3.58 -27.46 -17.26
CA ASP A 95 4.09 -27.83 -15.93
C ASP A 95 4.03 -29.37 -15.70
N PRO A 96 5.16 -30.05 -15.41
CA PRO A 96 5.17 -31.48 -15.11
C PRO A 96 4.44 -31.85 -13.81
N ASP A 97 4.36 -30.93 -12.85
CA ASP A 97 3.74 -31.14 -11.53
C ASP A 97 2.33 -30.52 -11.46
N TRP A 98 1.62 -30.48 -12.60
CA TRP A 98 0.30 -29.85 -12.73
C TRP A 98 -0.77 -30.50 -11.82
N PRO A 99 -1.37 -29.75 -10.87
CA PRO A 99 -2.21 -30.32 -9.80
C PRO A 99 -3.70 -30.43 -10.17
N PHE A 100 -4.12 -30.01 -11.36
CA PHE A 100 -5.53 -29.99 -11.78
C PHE A 100 -5.84 -31.06 -12.84
N ASP A 101 -7.06 -31.57 -12.83
CA ASP A 101 -7.51 -32.55 -13.85
C ASP A 101 -7.62 -31.91 -15.25
N LEU A 102 -7.98 -30.62 -15.30
CA LEU A 102 -8.03 -29.83 -16.52
C LEU A 102 -6.61 -29.40 -16.91
N LYS A 103 -6.06 -30.02 -17.96
CA LYS A 103 -4.71 -29.76 -18.47
C LYS A 103 -4.64 -28.77 -19.63
N ALA A 104 -5.79 -28.45 -20.22
CA ALA A 104 -5.89 -27.60 -21.38
C ALA A 104 -7.00 -26.55 -21.22
N VAL A 105 -6.79 -25.38 -21.82
CA VAL A 105 -7.76 -24.30 -21.90
C VAL A 105 -7.90 -23.88 -23.34
N ASP A 106 -9.15 -23.77 -23.80
CA ASP A 106 -9.43 -23.19 -25.10
C ASP A 106 -9.48 -21.67 -24.99
N ILE A 107 -8.75 -21.00 -25.89
CA ILE A 107 -8.77 -19.56 -26.07
C ILE A 107 -9.28 -19.24 -27.46
N MET A 108 -10.08 -18.18 -27.60
CA MET A 108 -10.54 -17.66 -28.87
C MET A 108 -9.96 -16.26 -29.07
N VAL A 109 -9.19 -16.08 -30.14
CA VAL A 109 -8.53 -14.80 -30.44
C VAL A 109 -8.92 -14.25 -31.81
N SER A 110 -9.06 -12.93 -31.91
CA SER A 110 -9.21 -12.24 -33.20
C SER A 110 -8.27 -11.05 -33.30
N PHE A 111 -7.64 -10.89 -34.47
CA PHE A 111 -6.68 -9.82 -34.73
C PHE A 111 -7.35 -8.75 -35.62
N PRO A 112 -7.71 -7.58 -35.07
CA PRO A 112 -8.32 -6.51 -35.86
C PRO A 112 -7.33 -5.95 -36.89
N GLU A 113 -7.83 -5.22 -37.89
CA GLU A 113 -6.98 -4.57 -38.91
C GLU A 113 -6.01 -3.53 -38.31
N SER A 114 -6.41 -2.93 -37.18
CA SER A 114 -5.62 -2.00 -36.38
C SER A 114 -4.49 -2.67 -35.58
N TYR A 115 -4.41 -4.00 -35.50
CA TYR A 115 -3.35 -4.67 -34.73
C TYR A 115 -1.97 -4.49 -35.40
N PRO A 116 -0.91 -4.09 -34.67
CA PRO A 116 -0.75 -4.06 -33.21
C PRO A 116 -0.95 -2.69 -32.53
N GLN A 117 -1.54 -1.70 -33.21
CA GLN A 117 -1.91 -0.42 -32.59
C GLN A 117 -3.04 -0.60 -31.56
N GLU A 118 -3.93 -1.54 -31.82
CA GLU A 118 -4.92 -2.04 -30.88
C GLU A 118 -4.56 -3.47 -30.45
N ILE A 119 -5.00 -3.88 -29.26
CA ILE A 119 -4.84 -5.27 -28.79
C ILE A 119 -5.76 -6.21 -29.57
N PHE A 120 -5.38 -7.49 -29.68
CA PHE A 120 -6.25 -8.53 -30.20
C PHE A 120 -7.38 -8.83 -29.19
N THR A 121 -8.54 -9.26 -29.67
CA THR A 121 -9.64 -9.69 -28.79
C THR A 121 -9.33 -11.09 -28.27
N LEU A 122 -9.67 -11.36 -27.01
CA LEU A 122 -9.46 -12.64 -26.36
C LEU A 122 -10.71 -13.01 -25.55
N ASP A 123 -11.28 -14.16 -25.89
CA ASP A 123 -12.42 -14.75 -25.19
C ASP A 123 -12.09 -16.18 -24.78
N ILE A 124 -12.68 -16.62 -23.66
CA ILE A 124 -12.59 -18.00 -23.19
C ILE A 124 -13.94 -18.67 -23.52
N PRO A 125 -14.02 -19.58 -24.51
CA PRO A 125 -15.27 -20.20 -24.92
C PRO A 125 -15.99 -20.89 -23.75
N LEU A 126 -17.32 -20.75 -23.69
CA LEU A 126 -18.14 -21.31 -22.61
C LEU A 126 -18.44 -22.80 -22.78
N ASP A 127 -18.17 -23.35 -23.96
CA ASP A 127 -18.42 -24.75 -24.35
C ASP A 127 -17.29 -25.71 -23.96
N GLN A 128 -16.39 -25.29 -23.06
CA GLN A 128 -15.32 -26.13 -22.53
C GLN A 128 -15.64 -26.62 -21.12
N GLU A 129 -14.91 -27.63 -20.65
CA GLU A 129 -15.09 -28.25 -19.32
C GLU A 129 -14.55 -27.36 -18.16
N LEU A 130 -14.72 -26.03 -18.25
CA LEU A 130 -14.27 -25.05 -17.27
C LEU A 130 -15.49 -24.32 -16.68
N PRO A 131 -15.69 -24.33 -15.35
CA PRO A 131 -16.80 -23.61 -14.72
C PRO A 131 -16.83 -22.13 -15.10
N LEU A 132 -18.03 -21.57 -15.29
CA LEU A 132 -18.24 -20.19 -15.77
C LEU A 132 -17.48 -19.13 -14.97
N ILE A 133 -17.43 -19.30 -13.65
CA ILE A 133 -16.71 -18.38 -12.75
C ILE A 133 -15.20 -18.43 -13.03
N MET A 134 -14.67 -19.62 -13.30
CA MET A 134 -13.26 -19.82 -13.64
C MET A 134 -12.96 -19.28 -15.05
N SER A 135 -13.82 -19.54 -16.03
CA SER A 135 -13.62 -19.02 -17.40
C SER A 135 -13.62 -17.49 -17.42
N ARG A 136 -14.58 -16.86 -16.71
CA ARG A 136 -14.64 -15.41 -16.54
C ARG A 136 -13.39 -14.86 -15.85
N HIS A 137 -12.90 -15.55 -14.82
CA HIS A 137 -11.68 -15.13 -14.13
C HIS A 137 -10.45 -15.18 -15.04
N VAL A 138 -10.26 -16.29 -15.77
CA VAL A 138 -9.15 -16.46 -16.73
C VAL A 138 -9.22 -15.39 -17.83
N GLN A 139 -10.41 -15.14 -18.39
CA GLN A 139 -10.62 -14.11 -19.40
C GLN A 139 -10.28 -12.72 -18.86
N GLN A 140 -10.82 -12.35 -17.71
CA GLN A 140 -10.62 -11.03 -17.12
C GLN A 140 -9.13 -10.78 -16.79
N ALA A 141 -8.46 -11.75 -16.19
CA ALA A 141 -7.04 -11.63 -15.85
C ALA A 141 -6.17 -11.52 -17.12
N SER A 142 -6.52 -12.25 -18.18
CA SER A 142 -5.83 -12.20 -19.46
C SER A 142 -6.00 -10.84 -20.15
N LEU A 143 -7.22 -10.29 -20.16
CA LEU A 143 -7.50 -8.96 -20.71
C LEU A 143 -6.76 -7.85 -19.93
N GLN A 144 -6.78 -7.92 -18.60
CA GLN A 144 -6.03 -6.97 -17.75
C GLN A 144 -4.53 -7.01 -18.05
N TRP A 145 -3.96 -8.20 -18.23
CA TRP A 145 -2.55 -8.34 -18.58
C TRP A 145 -2.24 -7.73 -19.95
N LEU A 146 -3.08 -8.01 -20.96
CA LEU A 146 -2.93 -7.46 -22.32
C LEU A 146 -3.00 -5.94 -22.31
N GLN A 147 -4.00 -5.36 -21.62
CA GLN A 147 -4.17 -3.92 -21.50
C GLN A 147 -2.99 -3.24 -20.80
N ALA A 148 -2.53 -3.80 -19.67
CA ALA A 148 -1.38 -3.26 -18.94
C ALA A 148 -0.09 -3.30 -19.76
N LYS A 149 0.14 -4.42 -20.46
CA LYS A 149 1.31 -4.59 -21.33
C LYS A 149 1.26 -3.63 -22.53
N HIS A 150 0.09 -3.47 -23.15
CA HIS A 150 -0.13 -2.53 -24.23
C HIS A 150 0.08 -1.07 -23.81
N ALA A 151 -0.50 -0.64 -22.68
CA ALA A 151 -0.31 0.70 -22.13
C ALA A 151 1.16 0.99 -21.80
N THR A 152 1.88 0.00 -21.25
CA THR A 152 3.33 0.12 -21.00
C THR A 152 4.11 0.34 -22.30
N ASN A 153 3.77 -0.42 -23.35
CA ASN A 153 4.42 -0.30 -24.65
C ASN A 153 4.13 1.05 -25.33
N GLN A 154 2.89 1.57 -25.18
CA GLN A 154 2.52 2.91 -25.63
C GLN A 154 3.35 4.00 -24.94
N LEU A 155 3.50 3.94 -23.60
CA LEU A 155 4.32 4.90 -22.84
C LEU A 155 5.80 4.85 -23.25
N MET A 156 6.31 3.67 -23.58
CA MET A 156 7.70 3.46 -24.02
C MET A 156 7.91 3.79 -25.51
N GLY A 157 6.85 4.15 -26.25
CA GLY A 157 6.91 4.41 -27.69
C GLY A 157 7.33 3.19 -28.52
N LYS A 158 7.10 1.97 -28.02
CA LYS A 158 7.52 0.72 -28.62
C LYS A 158 6.33 -0.06 -29.16
N VAL A 159 6.49 -0.61 -30.37
CA VAL A 159 5.52 -1.54 -30.95
C VAL A 159 5.97 -2.97 -30.66
N GLU A 160 5.12 -3.76 -30.02
CA GLU A 160 5.39 -5.17 -29.71
C GLU A 160 4.18 -6.01 -30.08
N LEU A 161 4.44 -7.18 -30.68
CA LEU A 161 3.42 -8.20 -30.94
C LEU A 161 3.11 -8.94 -29.63
N LEU A 162 1.90 -8.76 -29.11
CA LEU A 162 1.55 -9.16 -27.75
C LEU A 162 1.13 -10.62 -27.60
N PHE A 163 0.74 -11.30 -28.68
CA PHE A 163 0.18 -12.64 -28.60
C PHE A 163 1.21 -13.70 -28.14
N ARG A 164 2.45 -13.68 -28.64
CA ARG A 164 3.52 -14.56 -28.14
C ARG A 164 3.91 -14.32 -26.68
N PRO A 165 4.18 -13.08 -26.24
CA PRO A 165 4.35 -12.76 -24.82
C PRO A 165 3.17 -13.21 -23.96
N PHE A 166 1.94 -13.03 -24.44
CA PHE A 166 0.72 -13.47 -23.79
C PHE A 166 0.70 -14.97 -23.57
N LEU A 167 0.95 -15.78 -24.61
CA LEU A 167 0.95 -17.25 -24.47
C LEU A 167 1.98 -17.76 -23.46
N ARG A 168 3.16 -17.13 -23.39
CA ARG A 168 4.18 -17.48 -22.37
C ARG A 168 3.75 -17.09 -20.97
N TRP A 169 3.09 -15.95 -20.85
CA TRP A 169 2.54 -15.50 -19.58
C TRP A 169 1.39 -16.39 -19.13
N LEU A 170 0.48 -16.75 -20.05
CA LEU A 170 -0.66 -17.61 -19.79
C LEU A 170 -0.17 -18.95 -19.25
N ASP A 171 0.67 -19.66 -20.00
CA ASP A 171 1.25 -20.96 -19.60
C ASP A 171 1.88 -20.92 -18.19
N ARG A 172 2.75 -19.94 -17.92
CA ARG A 172 3.37 -19.77 -16.58
C ARG A 172 2.39 -19.37 -15.47
N SER A 173 1.26 -18.76 -15.83
CA SER A 173 0.28 -18.26 -14.87
C SER A 173 -0.95 -19.16 -14.75
N LEU A 174 -1.06 -20.21 -15.57
CA LEU A 174 -2.23 -21.08 -15.63
C LEU A 174 -2.53 -21.66 -14.24
N GLU A 175 -1.54 -22.16 -13.51
CA GLU A 175 -1.74 -22.75 -12.17
C GLU A 175 -2.34 -21.72 -11.20
N ARG A 176 -1.80 -20.50 -11.22
CA ARG A 176 -2.27 -19.40 -10.36
C ARG A 176 -3.69 -18.99 -10.73
N LEU A 177 -3.99 -18.88 -12.03
CA LEU A 177 -5.32 -18.52 -12.52
C LEU A 177 -6.35 -19.60 -12.16
N PHE A 178 -5.98 -20.88 -12.24
CA PHE A 178 -6.83 -21.99 -11.86
C PHE A 178 -7.06 -22.06 -10.36
N THR A 179 -6.02 -21.87 -9.55
CA THR A 179 -6.12 -21.83 -8.08
C THR A 179 -7.05 -20.69 -7.63
N GLU A 180 -6.87 -19.49 -8.18
CA GLU A 180 -7.69 -18.34 -7.81
C GLU A 180 -9.12 -18.45 -8.34
N GLY A 181 -9.30 -18.97 -9.55
CA GLY A 181 -10.62 -19.29 -10.11
C GLY A 181 -11.36 -20.34 -9.27
N ALA A 182 -10.69 -21.42 -8.88
CA ALA A 182 -11.26 -22.46 -8.03
C ALA A 182 -11.62 -21.92 -6.63
N ARG A 183 -10.82 -20.98 -6.10
CA ARG A 183 -11.13 -20.29 -4.84
C ARG A 183 -12.39 -19.43 -4.96
N GLN A 184 -12.61 -18.76 -6.09
CA GLN A 184 -13.84 -18.01 -6.37
C GLN A 184 -15.04 -18.94 -6.49
N LEU A 185 -14.91 -20.02 -7.26
CA LEU A 185 -15.94 -21.04 -7.39
C LEU A 185 -16.34 -21.64 -6.03
N LYS A 186 -15.36 -21.96 -5.18
CA LYS A 186 -15.63 -22.46 -3.83
C LYS A 186 -16.42 -21.47 -2.98
N LYS A 187 -16.08 -20.18 -3.05
CA LYS A 187 -16.84 -19.13 -2.33
C LYS A 187 -18.29 -19.07 -2.79
N ASP A 188 -18.53 -19.14 -4.10
CA ASP A 188 -19.89 -19.11 -4.64
C ASP A 188 -20.69 -20.36 -4.21
N VAL A 189 -20.07 -21.54 -4.25
CA VAL A 189 -20.68 -22.78 -3.73
C VAL A 189 -20.97 -22.71 -2.22
N ASP A 190 -20.05 -22.14 -1.42
CA ASP A 190 -20.25 -22.00 0.02
C ASP A 190 -21.33 -20.95 0.35
N LEU A 191 -21.46 -19.90 -0.46
CA LEU A 191 -22.55 -18.91 -0.38
C LEU A 191 -23.91 -19.54 -0.71
N GLU A 192 -23.98 -20.32 -1.79
CA GLU A 192 -25.20 -21.06 -2.16
C GLU A 192 -25.62 -22.05 -1.06
N LYS A 193 -24.67 -22.79 -0.48
CA LYS A 193 -24.93 -23.68 0.66
C LYS A 193 -25.39 -22.94 1.92
N ALA A 194 -24.95 -21.69 2.09
CA ALA A 194 -25.42 -20.82 3.17
C ALA A 194 -26.80 -20.19 2.88
N GLY A 195 -27.42 -20.50 1.73
CA GLY A 195 -28.72 -19.95 1.32
C GLY A 195 -28.64 -18.49 0.87
N LEU A 196 -27.45 -17.98 0.54
CA LEU A 196 -27.23 -16.61 0.09
C LEU A 196 -27.15 -16.58 -1.44
N GLN A 197 -28.23 -16.17 -2.09
CA GLN A 197 -28.24 -15.98 -3.55
C GLN A 197 -27.81 -14.56 -3.91
N PHE A 198 -26.83 -14.43 -4.80
CA PHE A 198 -26.42 -13.14 -5.33
C PHE A 198 -27.47 -12.66 -6.33
N ILE A 199 -28.31 -11.69 -5.93
CA ILE A 199 -29.25 -11.04 -6.84
C ILE A 199 -28.56 -9.80 -7.40
N SER A 200 -28.45 -9.73 -8.72
CA SER A 200 -27.91 -8.55 -9.38
C SER A 200 -28.82 -7.34 -9.13
N TYR A 201 -28.24 -6.14 -9.12
CA TYR A 201 -29.01 -4.90 -8.93
C TYR A 201 -30.10 -4.72 -10.00
N GLN A 202 -29.88 -5.25 -11.20
CA GLN A 202 -30.83 -5.20 -12.31
C GLN A 202 -32.06 -6.11 -12.03
N GLU A 203 -31.84 -7.30 -11.48
CA GLU A 203 -32.91 -8.22 -11.06
C GLU A 203 -33.69 -7.69 -9.85
N LEU A 204 -33.02 -6.97 -8.93
CA LEU A 204 -33.67 -6.27 -7.83
C LEU A 204 -34.55 -5.11 -8.32
N GLN A 205 -34.15 -4.40 -9.37
CA GLN A 205 -35.00 -3.36 -9.97
C GLN A 205 -36.21 -3.94 -10.70
N ALA A 206 -36.06 -5.07 -11.39
CA ALA A 206 -37.16 -5.76 -12.08
C ALA A 206 -38.22 -6.26 -11.09
N THR A 207 -37.79 -6.90 -9.99
CA THR A 207 -38.70 -7.40 -8.93
C THR A 207 -39.42 -6.28 -8.18
N VAL A 208 -38.80 -5.10 -8.03
CA VAL A 208 -39.46 -3.91 -7.45
C VAL A 208 -40.50 -3.32 -8.41
N CYS A 209 -40.28 -3.37 -9.72
CA CYS A 209 -41.25 -2.88 -10.71
C CYS A 209 -42.49 -3.78 -10.81
N GLU A 210 -42.34 -5.09 -10.67
CA GLU A 210 -43.47 -6.04 -10.65
C GLU A 210 -44.33 -5.91 -9.38
N ARG A 211 -43.73 -5.54 -8.24
CA ARG A 211 -44.44 -5.36 -6.95
C ARG A 211 -45.39 -4.16 -6.93
N SER A 212 -45.24 -3.21 -7.85
CA SER A 212 -46.12 -2.03 -7.97
C SER A 212 -47.39 -2.25 -8.82
N GLY A 213 -47.58 -3.45 -9.39
CA GLY A 213 -48.66 -3.71 -10.35
C GLY A 213 -49.87 -4.50 -9.84
N ASN A 214 -49.82 -5.11 -8.65
CA ASN A 214 -50.87 -6.05 -8.23
C ASN A 214 -51.26 -5.89 -6.75
N ASP A 215 -52.02 -4.83 -6.46
CA ASP A 215 -52.71 -4.65 -5.18
C ASP A 215 -54.22 -4.53 -5.43
N SER A 216 -54.89 -5.68 -5.56
CA SER A 216 -56.33 -5.79 -5.29
C SER A 216 -56.76 -7.25 -5.09
N SER A 217 -57.40 -7.46 -3.93
CA SER A 217 -58.30 -8.56 -3.48
C SER A 217 -57.72 -9.92 -3.01
N ALA A 218 -57.73 -10.05 -1.67
CA ALA A 218 -58.50 -11.01 -0.85
C ALA A 218 -58.17 -12.53 -0.81
N ALA A 219 -58.03 -12.97 0.45
CA ALA A 219 -58.49 -14.22 1.09
C ALA A 219 -57.77 -15.57 0.84
N ASP A 220 -57.23 -16.08 1.96
CA ASP A 220 -57.25 -17.45 2.51
C ASP A 220 -56.85 -18.72 1.72
N GLU A 221 -56.24 -19.59 2.52
CA GLU A 221 -56.09 -21.07 2.43
C GLU A 221 -54.82 -21.72 1.85
N ASP A 222 -54.51 -22.84 2.52
CA ASP A 222 -53.35 -23.71 2.52
C ASP A 222 -53.04 -24.44 1.20
N VAL A 223 -51.85 -25.07 1.19
CA VAL A 223 -51.52 -26.42 0.67
C VAL A 223 -50.30 -26.46 -0.26
N SER A 224 -49.51 -27.50 0.03
CA SER A 224 -48.27 -28.05 -0.53
C SER A 224 -48.12 -28.21 -2.05
N ASP A 225 -46.85 -28.34 -2.45
CA ASP A 225 -46.27 -29.47 -3.22
C ASP A 225 -45.49 -29.10 -4.50
N GLU A 226 -44.54 -29.99 -4.81
CA GLU A 226 -43.44 -29.94 -5.77
C GLU A 226 -43.77 -29.62 -7.24
N GLY A 227 -42.72 -29.19 -7.98
CA GLY A 227 -42.51 -29.68 -9.35
C GLY A 227 -42.10 -28.68 -10.44
N LYS A 228 -40.80 -28.72 -10.80
CA LYS A 228 -40.28 -28.97 -12.17
C LYS A 228 -40.43 -27.92 -13.31
N LEU A 229 -39.24 -27.46 -13.77
CA LEU A 229 -38.73 -27.11 -15.14
C LEU A 229 -39.55 -26.10 -16.00
N GLU A 230 -38.96 -25.15 -16.73
CA GLU A 230 -38.16 -25.32 -17.95
C GLU A 230 -37.94 -23.92 -18.60
N TYR A 231 -36.96 -23.85 -19.49
CA TYR A 231 -36.39 -22.67 -20.17
C TYR A 231 -37.34 -22.01 -21.18
N THR A 232 -37.16 -20.71 -21.44
CA THR A 232 -37.35 -20.13 -22.80
C THR A 232 -36.51 -18.86 -23.00
N GLU A 233 -35.73 -18.84 -24.08
CA GLU A 233 -34.99 -17.70 -24.63
C GLU A 233 -35.93 -16.70 -25.32
N GLY A 234 -35.52 -15.44 -25.39
CA GLY A 234 -36.16 -14.41 -26.19
C GLY A 234 -35.23 -13.23 -26.45
N GLU A 235 -34.56 -13.26 -27.60
CA GLU A 235 -33.83 -12.14 -28.20
C GLU A 235 -34.71 -10.90 -28.39
N LYS A 236 -34.17 -9.68 -28.18
CA LYS A 236 -34.47 -8.49 -28.99
C LYS A 236 -33.26 -7.56 -29.11
N THR A 237 -33.08 -7.09 -30.33
CA THR A 237 -31.99 -6.29 -30.92
C THR A 237 -32.36 -4.79 -30.98
N GLU A 238 -31.34 -3.96 -31.27
CA GLU A 238 -31.37 -2.59 -31.85
C GLU A 238 -31.64 -1.41 -30.89
N GLU A 239 -31.03 -0.21 -30.98
CA GLU A 239 -29.93 0.36 -31.78
C GLU A 239 -29.59 1.76 -31.17
N GLY A 240 -28.34 2.21 -31.36
CA GLY A 240 -28.02 3.57 -31.85
C GLY A 240 -27.95 4.77 -30.88
N GLY A 241 -26.79 5.46 -30.84
CA GLY A 241 -26.71 6.87 -30.42
C GLY A 241 -25.34 7.41 -29.99
N ILE A 242 -24.42 7.65 -30.94
CA ILE A 242 -23.12 8.32 -30.79
C ILE A 242 -23.29 9.85 -30.63
N MET A 243 -22.51 10.53 -29.78
CA MET A 243 -21.88 11.84 -30.06
C MET A 243 -20.68 12.10 -29.11
N GLY A 244 -19.51 12.40 -29.69
CA GLY A 244 -18.31 12.86 -28.97
C GLY A 244 -18.05 14.36 -29.11
N GLN A 245 -17.10 14.87 -28.32
CA GLN A 245 -16.37 16.11 -28.59
C GLN A 245 -15.05 16.15 -27.82
N GLN A 246 -13.99 16.59 -28.52
CA GLN A 246 -12.59 16.74 -28.08
C GLN A 246 -12.22 18.21 -27.83
N ASP A 247 -11.00 18.37 -27.29
CA ASP A 247 -10.09 19.53 -27.20
C ASP A 247 -10.26 20.51 -26.01
N GLY A 248 -9.23 20.94 -25.26
CA GLY A 248 -7.78 20.69 -25.27
C GLY A 248 -7.03 21.70 -24.37
N SER A 249 -5.75 21.39 -24.03
CA SER A 249 -4.64 22.30 -23.61
C SER A 249 -4.45 22.73 -22.12
N GLY A 250 -3.26 22.45 -21.55
CA GLY A 250 -2.60 23.35 -20.56
C GLY A 250 -1.77 22.77 -19.39
N CYS A 251 -0.48 22.47 -19.62
CA CYS A 251 0.73 22.66 -18.77
C CYS A 251 0.84 22.23 -17.27
N ASP A 252 1.72 21.23 -17.08
CA ASP A 252 2.67 20.87 -15.99
C ASP A 252 2.99 21.87 -14.86
N ARG A 253 2.75 21.48 -13.58
CA ARG A 253 3.63 21.75 -12.40
C ARG A 253 3.20 21.11 -11.04
N GLY A 254 2.89 19.81 -10.96
CA GLY A 254 2.34 19.19 -9.73
C GLY A 254 2.92 17.85 -9.26
N GLN A 255 3.79 17.20 -10.03
CA GLN A 255 3.95 15.74 -10.01
C GLN A 255 4.62 15.08 -8.80
N GLN A 256 5.05 15.81 -7.76
CA GLN A 256 5.68 15.17 -6.57
C GLN A 256 4.74 14.96 -5.38
N GLN A 257 3.51 15.49 -5.41
CA GLN A 257 2.51 15.24 -4.36
C GLN A 257 1.44 14.22 -4.77
N GLU A 258 1.31 13.94 -6.06
CA GLU A 258 0.27 13.06 -6.61
C GLU A 258 0.66 11.57 -6.51
N GLU A 259 1.95 11.22 -6.57
CA GLU A 259 2.42 9.84 -6.47
C GLU A 259 2.15 9.20 -5.08
N GLU A 260 2.17 9.98 -4.00
CA GLU A 260 1.82 9.49 -2.64
C GLU A 260 0.30 9.33 -2.45
N GLU A 261 -0.54 10.11 -3.15
CA GLU A 261 -2.00 9.95 -3.13
C GLU A 261 -2.45 8.78 -4.03
N GLU A 262 -1.74 8.50 -5.12
CA GLU A 262 -2.07 7.43 -6.06
C GLU A 262 -1.79 6.03 -5.50
N ALA A 263 -0.73 5.89 -4.68
CA ALA A 263 -0.49 4.67 -3.90
C ALA A 263 -1.62 4.38 -2.89
N GLY A 264 -2.34 5.42 -2.42
CA GLY A 264 -3.53 5.28 -1.59
C GLY A 264 -4.79 4.81 -2.35
N ARG A 265 -4.81 4.97 -3.68
CA ARG A 265 -5.96 4.73 -4.57
C ARG A 265 -6.06 3.28 -5.06
N LEU A 266 -4.94 2.55 -5.13
CA LEU A 266 -4.88 1.17 -5.62
C LEU A 266 -5.38 0.11 -4.63
N VAL A 267 -5.92 0.51 -3.47
CA VAL A 267 -6.45 -0.40 -2.44
C VAL A 267 -7.94 -0.13 -2.12
N GLU A 268 -8.71 0.37 -3.09
CA GLU A 268 -10.17 0.59 -2.96
C GLU A 268 -11.04 -0.62 -3.40
N ASN A 269 -10.44 -1.77 -3.72
CA ASN A 269 -11.19 -2.96 -4.15
C ASN A 269 -11.55 -3.94 -3.02
N ILE A 270 -11.13 -3.66 -1.79
CA ILE A 270 -11.74 -4.27 -0.61
C ILE A 270 -12.90 -3.34 -0.26
N LYS A 271 -14.15 -3.82 -0.34
CA LYS A 271 -15.30 -3.12 0.26
C LYS A 271 -15.06 -3.01 1.77
N ILE A 272 -14.25 -2.05 2.21
CA ILE A 272 -14.36 -1.49 3.55
C ILE A 272 -15.71 -0.78 3.50
N SER A 273 -16.70 -1.35 4.17
CA SER A 273 -18.07 -0.81 4.23
C SER A 273 -18.14 0.63 4.75
N ASP A 274 -17.04 1.15 5.30
CA ASP A 274 -16.88 2.56 5.68
C ASP A 274 -15.84 3.27 4.80
N PRO A 275 -16.17 4.41 4.18
CA PRO A 275 -15.20 5.24 3.46
C PRO A 275 -14.08 5.69 4.41
N ARG A 276 -12.84 5.77 3.89
CA ARG A 276 -11.69 6.33 4.62
C ARG A 276 -11.98 7.78 4.98
N ARG A 277 -12.38 8.01 6.24
CA ARG A 277 -12.71 9.33 6.79
C ARG A 277 -12.15 9.46 8.21
N GLY A 278 -12.07 10.69 8.69
CA GLY A 278 -11.55 10.97 10.03
C GLY A 278 -10.02 10.94 10.08
N THR A 279 -9.46 10.56 11.22
CA THR A 279 -8.01 10.50 11.44
C THR A 279 -7.51 9.07 11.34
N GLU A 280 -6.72 8.78 10.32
CA GLU A 280 -6.06 7.48 10.14
C GLU A 280 -4.96 7.29 11.20
N VAL A 281 -4.90 6.09 11.79
CA VAL A 281 -3.92 5.68 12.79
C VAL A 281 -2.99 4.64 12.16
N LYS A 282 -1.75 5.03 11.87
CA LYS A 282 -0.72 4.15 11.26
C LYS A 282 0.35 3.74 12.25
N LEU A 283 0.73 2.46 12.26
CA LEU A 283 1.85 1.93 13.03
C LEU A 283 3.12 1.89 12.17
N LEU A 284 4.04 2.80 12.43
CA LEU A 284 5.28 2.90 11.67
C LEU A 284 6.32 1.88 12.15
N GLY A 285 7.01 1.25 11.20
CA GLY A 285 7.95 0.18 11.49
C GLY A 285 7.27 -1.09 12.00
N LEU A 286 6.05 -1.36 11.52
CA LEU A 286 5.32 -2.59 11.81
C LEU A 286 6.09 -3.80 11.25
N MET A 287 6.43 -4.75 12.12
CA MET A 287 6.93 -6.07 11.71
C MET A 287 6.12 -7.14 12.41
N LEU A 288 5.56 -8.05 11.63
CA LEU A 288 4.82 -9.21 12.10
C LEU A 288 5.67 -10.47 11.88
N GLY A 289 5.66 -11.39 12.85
CA GLY A 289 6.34 -12.68 12.72
C GLY A 289 5.80 -13.53 11.58
N GLU A 290 6.56 -14.51 11.13
CA GLU A 290 6.19 -15.40 10.01
C GLU A 290 4.83 -16.11 10.23
N ASN A 291 4.53 -16.50 11.47
CA ASN A 291 3.27 -17.16 11.81
C ASN A 291 2.16 -16.18 12.24
N THR A 292 2.40 -14.87 12.18
CA THR A 292 1.42 -13.84 12.58
C THR A 292 0.70 -13.34 11.34
N ALA A 293 -0.53 -13.79 11.10
CA ALA A 293 -1.29 -13.48 9.89
C ALA A 293 -1.89 -12.08 9.92
N THR A 294 -2.66 -11.78 10.97
CA THR A 294 -3.45 -10.56 11.08
C THR A 294 -3.42 -10.04 12.51
N VAL A 295 -3.54 -8.72 12.68
CA VAL A 295 -3.70 -8.10 14.00
C VAL A 295 -4.82 -7.07 13.93
N VAL A 296 -5.79 -7.16 14.83
CA VAL A 296 -6.93 -6.23 14.92
C VAL A 296 -6.98 -5.64 16.32
N ALA A 297 -7.15 -4.33 16.45
CA ALA A 297 -7.38 -3.72 17.75
C ALA A 297 -8.84 -3.83 18.16
N HIS A 298 -9.11 -4.55 19.25
CA HIS A 298 -10.43 -4.63 19.87
C HIS A 298 -10.72 -3.37 20.71
N GLN A 299 -9.69 -2.92 21.43
CA GLN A 299 -9.71 -1.72 22.26
C GLN A 299 -8.42 -0.93 22.07
N ILE A 300 -8.52 0.39 21.97
CA ILE A 300 -7.37 1.29 21.94
C ILE A 300 -7.47 2.36 23.02
N THR A 301 -6.33 2.80 23.53
CA THR A 301 -6.25 3.94 24.45
C THR A 301 -5.50 5.08 23.77
N VAL A 302 -6.18 6.19 23.51
CA VAL A 302 -5.66 7.34 22.75
C VAL A 302 -5.57 8.56 23.65
N CYS A 303 -4.43 9.25 23.64
CA CYS A 303 -4.28 10.54 24.30
C CYS A 303 -4.87 11.64 23.40
N LEU A 304 -5.93 12.29 23.86
CA LEU A 304 -6.66 13.32 23.12
C LEU A 304 -6.40 14.72 23.71
N GLN A 305 -6.08 15.69 22.85
CA GLN A 305 -6.02 17.11 23.21
C GLN A 305 -7.36 17.80 22.92
N CYS A 306 -7.93 18.45 23.93
CA CYS A 306 -9.12 19.28 23.76
C CYS A 306 -8.83 20.49 22.86
N ASN A 307 -9.69 20.74 21.86
CA ASN A 307 -9.50 21.85 20.93
C ASN A 307 -9.66 23.23 21.59
N ARG A 308 -10.45 23.35 22.66
CA ARG A 308 -10.76 24.61 23.35
C ARG A 308 -9.67 25.03 24.34
N CYS A 309 -9.35 24.17 25.31
CA CYS A 309 -8.43 24.52 26.41
C CYS A 309 -7.04 23.89 26.30
N LYS A 310 -6.81 23.06 25.27
CA LYS A 310 -5.54 22.36 24.98
C LYS A 310 -5.05 21.39 26.06
N VAL A 311 -5.89 21.06 27.05
CA VAL A 311 -5.61 19.97 28.00
C VAL A 311 -5.64 18.63 27.26
N THR A 312 -4.75 17.72 27.64
CA THR A 312 -4.69 16.35 27.15
C THR A 312 -5.31 15.41 28.17
N ALA A 313 -6.02 14.38 27.71
CA ALA A 313 -6.55 13.31 28.54
C ALA A 313 -6.62 12.02 27.73
N ASP A 314 -6.46 10.89 28.39
CA ASP A 314 -6.57 9.58 27.75
C ASP A 314 -8.03 9.16 27.63
N LEU A 315 -8.37 8.59 26.47
CA LEU A 315 -9.69 8.04 26.22
C LEU A 315 -9.54 6.64 25.62
N THR A 316 -10.13 5.66 26.30
CA THR A 316 -10.22 4.29 25.84
C THR A 316 -11.45 4.13 24.95
N LEU A 317 -11.24 3.60 23.75
CA LEU A 317 -12.26 3.39 22.72
C LEU A 317 -12.30 1.92 22.35
N THR A 318 -13.50 1.34 22.36
CA THR A 318 -13.77 -0.01 21.89
C THR A 318 -14.37 0.04 20.49
N GLY A 319 -14.00 -0.93 19.63
CA GLY A 319 -14.36 -0.92 18.22
C GLY A 319 -15.86 -0.71 17.97
N ARG A 320 -16.19 0.24 17.09
CA ARG A 320 -17.53 0.60 16.56
C ARG A 320 -18.47 1.39 17.47
N ASN A 321 -18.22 1.55 18.76
CA ASN A 321 -19.10 2.33 19.63
C ASN A 321 -18.62 3.79 19.76
N PRO A 322 -19.47 4.79 19.43
CA PRO A 322 -19.14 6.18 19.70
C PRO A 322 -19.13 6.43 21.22
N CYS A 323 -18.07 7.08 21.68
CA CYS A 323 -17.91 7.52 23.05
C CYS A 323 -18.11 9.04 23.13
N THR A 324 -18.89 9.49 24.11
CA THR A 324 -19.04 10.92 24.43
C THR A 324 -18.42 11.17 25.81
N ALA A 325 -17.44 12.06 25.86
CA ALA A 325 -16.77 12.49 27.08
C ALA A 325 -16.87 14.01 27.24
N GLN A 326 -16.59 14.52 28.44
CA GLN A 326 -16.50 15.95 28.70
C GLN A 326 -15.10 16.33 29.14
N CYS A 327 -14.57 17.42 28.59
CA CYS A 327 -13.28 17.94 29.03
C CYS A 327 -13.37 18.47 30.47
N GLU A 328 -12.57 17.93 31.38
CA GLU A 328 -12.58 18.31 32.80
C GLU A 328 -12.34 19.81 33.04
N LYS A 329 -11.53 20.44 32.20
CA LYS A 329 -11.14 21.85 32.37
C LYS A 329 -12.15 22.85 31.81
N CYS A 330 -12.85 22.52 30.72
CA CYS A 330 -13.71 23.48 30.01
C CYS A 330 -15.12 22.95 29.67
N SER A 331 -15.46 21.77 30.21
CA SER A 331 -16.72 21.05 30.04
C SER A 331 -17.18 20.90 28.58
N ALA A 332 -16.24 20.98 27.64
CA ALA A 332 -16.53 20.78 26.22
C ALA A 332 -16.86 19.31 25.97
N SER A 333 -17.98 19.05 25.32
CA SER A 333 -18.33 17.71 24.83
C SER A 333 -17.34 17.29 23.75
N ILE A 334 -16.71 16.14 23.95
CA ILE A 334 -15.78 15.45 23.06
C ILE A 334 -16.48 14.18 22.59
N ASN A 335 -16.64 14.02 21.28
CA ASN A 335 -17.16 12.77 20.71
C ASN A 335 -16.02 12.07 19.98
N ALA A 336 -15.85 10.78 20.23
CA ALA A 336 -14.80 9.98 19.65
C ALA A 336 -15.35 8.61 19.26
N ALA A 337 -15.09 8.15 18.04
CA ALA A 337 -15.42 6.78 17.62
C ALA A 337 -14.19 6.15 16.94
N PHE A 338 -13.93 4.88 17.27
CA PHE A 338 -12.84 4.11 16.67
C PHE A 338 -13.39 3.07 15.70
N ARG A 339 -12.92 3.13 14.45
CA ARG A 339 -13.13 2.12 13.42
C ARG A 339 -11.86 1.27 13.28
N PRO A 340 -11.84 0.04 13.81
CA PRO A 340 -10.67 -0.82 13.68
C PRO A 340 -10.44 -1.25 12.22
N CYS A 341 -9.18 -1.43 11.86
CA CYS A 341 -8.75 -2.07 10.62
C CYS A 341 -7.89 -3.29 10.93
N MET A 342 -7.73 -4.15 9.94
CA MET A 342 -6.88 -5.32 10.03
C MET A 342 -5.45 -4.97 9.60
N LEU A 343 -4.52 -5.05 10.54
CA LEU A 343 -3.09 -5.00 10.25
C LEU A 343 -2.65 -6.35 9.67
N HIS A 344 -1.76 -6.31 8.70
CA HIS A 344 -1.08 -7.47 8.13
C HIS A 344 0.25 -7.01 7.49
N HIS A 345 1.07 -7.90 6.95
CA HIS A 345 2.39 -7.54 6.39
C HIS A 345 2.39 -6.46 5.31
N TYR A 346 1.24 -6.16 4.70
CA TYR A 346 1.08 -5.15 3.65
C TYR A 346 0.16 -3.98 4.05
N SER A 347 -0.29 -3.92 5.31
CA SER A 347 -1.12 -2.83 5.83
C SER A 347 -0.71 -2.49 7.25
N ASP A 348 -0.25 -1.26 7.44
CA ASP A 348 0.18 -0.69 8.71
C ASP A 348 -0.90 0.16 9.40
N VAL A 349 -2.13 0.14 8.87
CA VAL A 349 -3.26 0.95 9.36
C VAL A 349 -4.00 0.21 10.48
N LEU A 350 -3.88 0.71 11.72
CA LEU A 350 -4.57 0.19 12.90
C LEU A 350 -6.08 0.46 12.83
N GLY A 351 -6.46 1.59 12.23
CA GLY A 351 -7.85 2.00 12.07
C GLY A 351 -8.02 3.50 11.86
N TYR A 352 -9.26 3.97 11.99
CA TYR A 352 -9.64 5.38 11.83
C TYR A 352 -10.37 5.91 13.06
N LEU A 353 -10.07 7.15 13.43
CA LEU A 353 -10.67 7.88 14.54
C LEU A 353 -11.57 9.01 14.01
N ASP A 354 -12.87 8.94 14.31
CA ASP A 354 -13.78 10.06 14.12
C ASP A 354 -13.81 10.90 15.39
N LEU A 355 -13.23 12.10 15.35
CA LEU A 355 -13.07 12.96 16.52
C LEU A 355 -13.79 14.29 16.32
N HIS A 356 -14.55 14.71 17.33
CA HIS A 356 -15.14 16.04 17.43
C HIS A 356 -14.66 16.74 18.72
N ASN A 357 -14.29 18.01 18.59
CA ASN A 357 -13.76 18.87 19.68
C ASN A 357 -12.47 18.39 20.35
N ALA A 358 -11.82 17.38 19.80
CA ALA A 358 -10.51 16.91 20.23
C ALA A 358 -9.63 16.53 19.04
N ALA A 359 -8.34 16.34 19.29
CA ALA A 359 -7.38 15.82 18.35
C ALA A 359 -6.46 14.79 19.01
N PRO A 360 -6.00 13.76 18.29
CA PRO A 360 -5.16 12.72 18.85
C PRO A 360 -3.71 13.21 18.94
N VAL A 361 -3.06 12.94 20.06
CA VAL A 361 -1.68 13.33 20.35
C VAL A 361 -0.75 12.11 20.33
N ASP A 362 -1.15 11.03 21.00
CA ASP A 362 -0.38 9.80 21.13
C ASP A 362 -1.32 8.60 21.23
N LEU A 363 -0.80 7.40 20.94
CA LEU A 363 -1.48 6.13 21.17
C LEU A 363 -0.74 5.39 22.29
N VAL A 364 -1.44 5.02 23.34
CA VAL A 364 -0.87 4.23 24.44
C VAL A 364 -0.96 2.76 24.06
N LEU A 365 -0.02 2.29 23.23
CA LEU A 365 -0.05 0.95 22.65
C LEU A 365 -0.02 -0.18 23.71
N GLN A 366 0.58 0.08 24.87
CA GLN A 366 0.63 -0.87 25.98
C GLN A 366 -0.75 -1.15 26.59
N ASP A 367 -1.63 -0.13 26.58
CA ASP A 367 -3.02 -0.18 27.10
C ASP A 367 -4.04 -0.50 25.98
N CYS A 368 -3.59 -1.09 24.87
CA CYS A 368 -4.44 -1.54 23.78
C CYS A 368 -4.64 -3.06 23.85
N ASP A 369 -5.87 -3.51 23.59
CA ASP A 369 -6.19 -4.93 23.45
C ASP A 369 -6.20 -5.30 21.98
N LEU A 370 -5.24 -6.14 21.59
CA LEU A 370 -5.09 -6.61 20.22
C LEU A 370 -5.52 -8.07 20.12
N ILE A 371 -6.08 -8.44 18.99
CA ILE A 371 -6.40 -9.82 18.62
C ILE A 371 -5.47 -10.21 17.48
N VAL A 372 -4.76 -11.32 17.63
CA VAL A 372 -3.74 -11.78 16.69
C VAL A 372 -4.18 -13.09 16.05
N GLY A 373 -4.28 -13.12 14.73
CA GLY A 373 -4.52 -14.33 13.96
C GLY A 373 -3.24 -15.12 13.71
N CYS A 374 -3.24 -16.40 14.04
CA CYS A 374 -2.15 -17.31 13.72
C CYS A 374 -2.27 -17.82 12.28
N LEU A 375 -1.20 -17.72 11.48
CA LEU A 375 -1.15 -18.22 10.11
C LEU A 375 -1.17 -19.75 10.05
N SER A 376 -0.53 -20.43 11.00
CA SER A 376 -0.38 -21.90 10.97
C SER A 376 -1.68 -22.67 11.24
N CYS A 377 -2.55 -22.16 12.13
CA CYS A 377 -3.79 -22.84 12.51
C CYS A 377 -5.06 -21.99 12.36
N SER A 378 -4.94 -20.76 11.84
CA SER A 378 -6.05 -19.82 11.63
C SER A 378 -6.88 -19.51 12.88
N GLN A 379 -6.31 -19.70 14.08
CA GLN A 379 -6.95 -19.34 15.34
C GLN A 379 -6.51 -17.95 15.80
N GLU A 380 -7.41 -17.23 16.45
CA GLU A 380 -7.16 -15.91 17.02
C GLU A 380 -6.79 -16.01 18.49
N SER A 381 -5.90 -15.14 18.97
CA SER A 381 -5.51 -15.07 20.37
C SER A 381 -5.32 -13.62 20.82
N PRO A 382 -5.74 -13.24 22.04
CA PRO A 382 -5.55 -11.89 22.54
C PRO A 382 -4.07 -11.63 22.85
N VAL A 383 -3.60 -10.41 22.56
CA VAL A 383 -2.26 -9.93 22.89
C VAL A 383 -2.38 -8.53 23.49
N GLN A 384 -1.80 -8.37 24.67
CA GLN A 384 -1.73 -7.12 25.42
C GLN A 384 -0.28 -6.73 25.71
N ASN A 385 -0.08 -5.51 26.21
CA ASN A 385 1.24 -5.00 26.60
C ASN A 385 2.23 -4.98 25.44
N VAL A 386 1.81 -4.46 24.28
CA VAL A 386 2.70 -4.21 23.15
C VAL A 386 3.38 -2.86 23.34
N CYS A 387 4.71 -2.87 23.41
CA CYS A 387 5.51 -1.66 23.64
C CYS A 387 6.19 -1.21 22.34
N TYR A 388 6.27 0.10 22.12
CA TYR A 388 6.98 0.62 20.95
C TYR A 388 8.45 0.23 20.95
N GLY A 389 8.95 -0.21 19.79
CA GLY A 389 10.34 -0.60 19.56
C GLY A 389 10.77 -1.88 20.26
N GLN A 390 9.85 -2.63 20.86
CA GLN A 390 10.12 -3.95 21.43
C GLN A 390 9.27 -4.99 20.70
N THR A 391 9.90 -6.10 20.30
CA THR A 391 9.17 -7.21 19.70
C THR A 391 8.41 -7.94 20.82
N LYS A 392 7.08 -7.85 20.79
CA LYS A 392 6.22 -8.68 21.63
C LYS A 392 6.15 -10.07 21.01
N GLU A 393 6.59 -11.07 21.74
CA GLU A 393 6.51 -12.48 21.34
C GLU A 393 5.48 -13.20 22.21
N SER A 394 4.67 -14.04 21.59
CA SER A 394 3.73 -14.95 22.26
C SER A 394 3.62 -16.25 21.47
N ASN A 395 3.13 -17.32 22.10
CA ASN A 395 2.87 -18.57 21.41
C ASN A 395 1.37 -18.68 21.14
N CYS A 396 1.00 -19.17 19.96
CA CYS A 396 -0.39 -19.48 19.67
C CYS A 396 -0.94 -20.47 20.71
N GLU A 397 -2.13 -20.22 21.23
CA GLU A 397 -2.77 -21.07 22.23
C GLU A 397 -3.17 -22.44 21.68
N HIS A 398 -3.29 -22.58 20.36
CA HIS A 398 -3.73 -23.81 19.70
C HIS A 398 -2.59 -24.65 19.13
N CYS A 399 -1.71 -24.07 18.32
CA CYS A 399 -0.62 -24.81 17.67
C CYS A 399 0.78 -24.50 18.22
N HIS A 400 0.88 -23.63 19.23
CA HIS A 400 2.13 -23.22 19.87
C HIS A 400 3.18 -22.60 18.93
N SER A 401 2.77 -22.19 17.73
CA SER A 401 3.64 -21.46 16.82
C SER A 401 3.98 -20.10 17.44
N LYS A 402 5.21 -19.64 17.18
CA LYS A 402 5.69 -18.36 17.69
C LYS A 402 5.06 -17.22 16.89
N LEU A 403 4.30 -16.37 17.56
CA LEU A 403 3.72 -15.13 17.07
C LEU A 403 4.57 -13.96 17.53
N SER A 404 4.70 -12.92 16.70
CA SER A 404 5.42 -11.72 17.11
C SER A 404 4.90 -10.44 16.45
N ILE A 405 4.91 -9.35 17.21
CA ILE A 405 4.49 -8.02 16.78
C ILE A 405 5.53 -7.01 17.24
N LEU A 406 5.98 -6.16 16.32
CA LEU A 406 6.79 -4.98 16.60
C LEU A 406 6.15 -3.77 15.93
N ALA A 407 6.07 -2.64 16.63
CA ALA A 407 5.80 -1.33 16.03
C ALA A 407 6.77 -0.31 16.61
N GLU A 408 7.35 0.60 15.81
CA GLU A 408 8.32 1.58 16.31
C GLU A 408 7.69 2.85 16.86
N SER A 409 6.55 3.26 16.33
CA SER A 409 5.84 4.50 16.68
C SER A 409 4.48 4.57 15.98
N THR A 410 3.59 5.46 16.43
CA THR A 410 2.31 5.74 15.74
C THR A 410 2.36 7.07 14.99
N ARG A 411 1.63 7.16 13.87
CA ARG A 411 1.37 8.40 13.12
C ARG A 411 -0.14 8.57 12.95
N PHE A 412 -0.60 9.79 13.22
CA PHE A 412 -1.96 10.22 12.94
C PHE A 412 -1.98 11.04 11.65
N GLN A 413 -2.90 10.73 10.74
CA GLN A 413 -3.08 11.45 9.49
C GLN A 413 -4.56 11.80 9.32
N TYR A 414 -4.90 13.09 9.35
CA TYR A 414 -6.27 13.53 9.11
C TYR A 414 -6.62 13.42 7.63
N ILE A 415 -7.67 12.66 7.32
CA ILE A 415 -8.24 12.51 5.97
C ILE A 415 -9.43 13.45 5.86
N GLN A 416 -9.33 14.43 4.96
CA GLN A 416 -10.45 15.34 4.69
C GLN A 416 -11.61 14.56 4.03
N PRO A 417 -12.83 14.64 4.59
CA PRO A 417 -13.98 14.03 3.93
C PRO A 417 -14.23 14.70 2.57
N ARG A 418 -14.35 13.89 1.50
CA ARG A 418 -14.75 14.38 0.18
C ARG A 418 -16.15 14.97 0.27
N THR A 419 -16.27 16.28 0.10
CA THR A 419 -17.58 16.92 -0.05
C THR A 419 -18.02 16.74 -1.50
N ASN A 420 -19.00 15.87 -1.73
CA ASN A 420 -19.71 15.85 -3.01
C ASN A 420 -20.47 17.18 -3.11
N LYS A 421 -19.98 18.11 -3.94
CA LYS A 421 -20.68 19.34 -4.25
C LYS A 421 -21.90 19.02 -5.09
N THR A 422 -23.03 18.77 -4.44
CA THR A 422 -24.36 18.87 -5.04
C THR A 422 -25.14 19.93 -4.26
N GLY A 423 -25.53 21.01 -4.96
CA GLY A 423 -26.42 22.04 -4.44
C GLY A 423 -25.81 23.43 -4.33
N SER A 424 -26.11 24.27 -5.32
CA SER A 424 -26.04 25.72 -5.20
C SER A 424 -26.99 26.19 -4.11
N SER A 425 -26.48 26.79 -3.03
CA SER A 425 -27.15 27.81 -2.20
C SER A 425 -26.18 28.44 -1.19
N SER A 426 -25.84 29.71 -1.45
CA SER A 426 -25.45 30.80 -0.54
C SER A 426 -24.89 30.52 0.87
N GLY A 427 -23.64 30.94 1.09
CA GLY A 427 -23.11 31.39 2.39
C GLY A 427 -21.61 31.09 2.57
N PRO A 428 -20.72 32.08 2.80
CA PRO A 428 -19.31 31.81 3.05
C PRO A 428 -19.16 31.34 4.50
N VAL A 429 -19.29 30.04 4.73
CA VAL A 429 -18.93 29.44 6.02
C VAL A 429 -17.41 29.43 6.09
N TYR A 430 -16.86 30.34 6.90
CA TYR A 430 -15.46 30.32 7.32
C TYR A 430 -15.18 29.03 8.10
N ASN A 431 -14.88 27.94 7.39
CA ASN A 431 -14.35 26.74 8.01
C ASN A 431 -12.93 27.06 8.48
N LYS A 432 -12.83 27.36 9.78
CA LYS A 432 -11.54 27.45 10.48
C LYS A 432 -10.75 26.20 10.14
N THR A 433 -9.60 26.41 9.50
CA THR A 433 -8.57 25.38 9.31
C THR A 433 -8.37 24.67 10.65
N ILE A 434 -8.83 23.42 10.74
CA ILE A 434 -8.48 22.52 11.83
C ILE A 434 -6.96 22.37 11.72
N ARG A 435 -6.22 23.18 12.49
CA ARG A 435 -4.78 23.01 12.65
C ARG A 435 -4.62 21.64 13.26
N ASP A 436 -4.01 20.72 12.52
CA ASP A 436 -3.67 19.37 12.96
C ASP A 436 -2.84 19.45 14.26
N PRO A 437 -3.42 19.11 15.43
CA PRO A 437 -2.73 19.12 16.72
C PRO A 437 -1.97 17.83 16.99
N ALA A 438 -1.97 16.87 16.06
CA ALA A 438 -1.26 15.62 16.27
C ALA A 438 0.25 15.86 16.26
N VAL A 439 0.96 15.09 17.06
CA VAL A 439 2.43 15.03 17.07
C VAL A 439 2.88 14.51 15.69
N GLN A 440 3.12 15.45 14.77
CA GLN A 440 3.51 15.12 13.40
C GLN A 440 5.03 14.96 13.31
N LYS A 441 5.48 13.80 12.84
CA LYS A 441 6.89 13.59 12.47
C LYS A 441 7.34 14.71 11.53
N GLY A 442 8.48 15.32 11.86
CA GLY A 442 9.06 16.48 11.17
C GLY A 442 8.70 17.83 11.78
N LYS A 443 7.67 17.93 12.64
CA LYS A 443 7.28 19.18 13.31
C LYS A 443 7.74 19.20 14.77
N PRO A 444 7.98 20.39 15.36
CA PRO A 444 8.35 20.50 16.76
C PRO A 444 7.16 20.17 17.68
N LEU A 445 7.47 19.54 18.81
CA LEU A 445 6.52 19.33 19.89
C LEU A 445 6.07 20.68 20.51
N PRO A 446 4.95 20.72 21.25
CA PRO A 446 4.60 21.87 22.07
C PRO A 446 5.79 22.31 22.93
N GLU A 447 6.10 23.60 22.92
CA GLU A 447 7.25 24.19 23.60
C GLU A 447 8.60 23.50 23.26
N LYS A 448 8.70 22.87 22.08
CA LYS A 448 9.84 22.02 21.68
C LYS A 448 10.16 20.92 22.69
N GLY A 449 9.14 20.43 23.39
CA GLY A 449 9.27 19.35 24.37
C GLY A 449 9.81 19.76 25.74
N SER A 450 9.91 21.07 26.05
CA SER A 450 10.29 21.53 27.39
C SER A 450 9.14 21.50 28.38
N CYS A 451 9.47 21.46 29.66
CA CYS A 451 8.50 21.58 30.75
C CYS A 451 8.96 22.56 31.83
N LYS A 452 8.09 22.78 32.83
CA LYS A 452 8.37 23.60 34.00
C LYS A 452 9.59 23.11 34.79
N HIS A 453 9.81 21.80 34.89
CA HIS A 453 10.94 21.21 35.61
C HIS A 453 12.25 21.38 34.84
N TYR A 454 12.25 21.13 33.52
CA TYR A 454 13.44 21.15 32.67
C TYR A 454 13.26 21.99 31.41
N LYS A 455 13.44 23.32 31.54
CA LYS A 455 13.34 24.28 30.42
C LYS A 455 14.36 24.07 29.29
N GLN A 456 15.44 23.33 29.55
CA GLN A 456 16.51 23.03 28.58
C GLN A 456 16.45 21.59 28.05
N SER A 457 15.43 20.83 28.46
CA SER A 457 15.14 19.51 27.89
C SER A 457 14.20 19.72 26.71
N HIS A 458 14.63 19.37 25.51
CA HIS A 458 13.82 19.39 24.29
C HIS A 458 13.54 17.96 23.83
N ARG A 459 13.05 17.14 24.77
CA ARG A 459 12.68 15.74 24.57
C ARG A 459 11.51 15.37 25.47
N TRP A 460 10.65 14.49 24.99
CA TRP A 460 9.77 13.70 25.85
C TRP A 460 10.36 12.31 26.03
N LEU A 461 10.05 11.66 27.14
CA LEU A 461 10.48 10.34 27.56
C LEU A 461 9.27 9.42 27.53
N ARG A 462 9.40 8.25 26.91
CA ARG A 462 8.36 7.22 26.93
C ARG A 462 8.68 6.22 28.04
N PHE A 463 7.78 6.11 29.01
CA PHE A 463 7.96 5.33 30.22
C PHE A 463 7.41 3.91 30.03
N PRO A 464 8.21 2.84 30.25
CA PRO A 464 7.74 1.46 30.09
C PRO A 464 6.66 1.03 31.11
N CYS A 465 6.56 1.72 32.24
CA CYS A 465 5.57 1.39 33.28
C CYS A 465 4.12 1.58 32.82
N CYS A 466 3.84 2.58 31.96
CA CYS A 466 2.50 2.89 31.47
C CYS A 466 2.43 3.20 29.97
N GLY A 467 3.55 3.13 29.26
CA GLY A 467 3.63 3.39 27.83
C GLY A 467 3.47 4.86 27.44
N ARG A 468 3.17 5.76 28.38
CA ARG A 468 2.92 7.19 28.17
C ARG A 468 4.19 8.00 27.93
N ALA A 469 4.05 9.11 27.22
CA ALA A 469 5.14 10.03 26.92
C ALA A 469 5.02 11.34 27.72
N TYR A 470 6.03 11.67 28.53
CA TYR A 470 6.09 12.90 29.32
C TYR A 470 7.38 13.69 29.07
N PRO A 471 7.40 15.02 29.25
CA PRO A 471 8.63 15.82 29.11
C PRO A 471 9.78 15.40 30.04
N CYS A 472 9.47 14.89 31.23
CA CYS A 472 10.43 14.42 32.21
C CYS A 472 9.78 13.48 33.24
N ASP A 473 10.62 12.90 34.08
CA ASP A 473 10.28 12.12 35.27
C ASP A 473 9.33 12.86 36.21
N GLY A 474 9.64 14.11 36.57
CA GLY A 474 8.79 14.89 37.46
C GLY A 474 7.41 15.24 36.88
N CYS A 475 7.24 15.25 35.55
CA CYS A 475 5.92 15.42 34.93
C CYS A 475 5.12 14.12 34.96
N HIS A 476 5.79 12.98 34.86
CA HIS A 476 5.15 11.67 34.98
C HIS A 476 4.61 11.46 36.40
N ASP A 477 5.45 11.65 37.41
CA ASP A 477 5.10 11.37 38.80
C ASP A 477 4.03 12.34 39.36
N GLU A 478 3.84 13.51 38.74
CA GLU A 478 2.76 14.44 39.08
C GLU A 478 1.40 14.02 38.48
N ASP A 479 1.41 13.28 37.38
CA ASP A 479 0.21 12.94 36.60
C ASP A 479 -0.24 11.48 36.84
N GLN A 480 0.67 10.61 37.26
CA GLN A 480 0.45 9.16 37.40
C GLN A 480 0.60 8.69 38.84
N ASP A 481 -0.31 7.81 39.28
CA ASP A 481 -0.36 7.27 40.66
C ASP A 481 0.68 6.16 40.93
N HIS A 482 1.72 6.04 40.10
CA HIS A 482 2.76 5.03 40.23
C HIS A 482 4.16 5.62 40.00
N PRO A 483 5.21 5.04 40.61
CA PRO A 483 6.58 5.49 40.37
C PRO A 483 6.99 5.25 38.92
N MET A 484 7.83 6.15 38.40
CA MET A 484 8.37 6.01 37.06
C MET A 484 9.43 4.90 36.95
N GLU A 485 9.35 4.09 35.90
CA GLU A 485 10.46 3.22 35.45
C GLU A 485 11.32 3.94 34.41
N LEU A 486 12.64 3.70 34.41
CA LEU A 486 13.55 4.42 33.51
C LEU A 486 13.14 4.29 32.04
N ALA A 487 12.97 5.44 31.39
CA ALA A 487 12.54 5.51 30.00
C ALA A 487 13.53 4.83 29.04
N THR A 488 13.03 3.89 28.24
CA THR A 488 13.81 3.17 27.21
C THR A 488 13.82 3.89 25.87
N ARG A 489 12.88 4.82 25.65
CA ARG A 489 12.72 5.60 24.41
C ARG A 489 12.52 7.08 24.72
N MET A 490 12.81 7.93 23.74
CA MET A 490 12.58 9.37 23.80
C MET A 490 12.06 9.91 22.47
N ILE A 491 11.27 10.97 22.54
CA ILE A 491 10.68 11.68 21.40
C ILE A 491 11.39 13.02 21.26
N CYS A 492 11.88 13.32 20.05
CA CYS A 492 12.59 14.57 19.79
C CYS A 492 11.65 15.79 19.82
N GLY A 493 11.98 16.80 20.62
CA GLY A 493 11.22 18.03 20.72
C GLY A 493 11.20 18.89 19.45
N TYR A 494 12.15 18.70 18.52
CA TYR A 494 12.27 19.51 17.31
C TYR A 494 11.58 18.93 16.08
N CYS A 495 11.56 17.59 15.97
CA CYS A 495 10.98 16.91 14.81
C CYS A 495 10.02 15.78 15.18
N ALA A 496 9.64 15.63 16.45
CA ALA A 496 8.71 14.61 16.93
C ALA A 496 9.09 13.15 16.56
N LYS A 497 10.35 12.89 16.21
CA LYS A 497 10.83 11.53 15.94
C LYS A 497 11.04 10.78 17.26
N GLU A 498 10.34 9.66 17.41
CA GLU A 498 10.58 8.69 18.46
C GLU A 498 11.81 7.82 18.14
N GLN A 499 12.68 7.61 19.13
CA GLN A 499 13.95 6.89 19.00
C GLN A 499 14.36 6.24 20.34
N PRO A 500 15.28 5.25 20.34
CA PRO A 500 15.84 4.69 21.56
C PRO A 500 16.45 5.76 22.46
N TYR A 501 16.33 5.59 23.78
CA TYR A 501 16.93 6.51 24.72
C TYR A 501 18.45 6.56 24.56
N GLY A 502 19.01 7.76 24.54
CA GLY A 502 20.40 8.01 24.22
C GLY A 502 20.82 9.35 24.80
N ASN A 503 21.40 9.32 26.01
CA ASN A 503 21.85 10.55 26.64
C ASN A 503 23.03 11.17 25.87
N GLY A 504 22.93 12.44 25.51
CA GLY A 504 24.01 13.17 24.82
C GLY A 504 24.21 12.80 23.34
N LYS A 505 23.34 11.98 22.76
CA LYS A 505 23.31 11.72 21.31
C LYS A 505 22.32 12.68 20.63
N PRO A 506 22.67 13.26 19.47
CA PRO A 506 21.72 14.05 18.69
C PRO A 506 20.58 13.17 18.16
N CYS A 507 19.47 13.79 17.79
CA CYS A 507 18.37 13.06 17.15
C CYS A 507 18.83 12.40 15.84
N SER A 508 18.50 11.11 15.66
CA SER A 508 18.87 10.34 14.46
C SER A 508 18.25 10.87 13.17
N SER A 509 17.15 11.63 13.25
CA SER A 509 16.45 12.17 12.08
C SER A 509 16.85 13.60 11.73
N CYS A 510 16.86 14.52 12.70
CA CYS A 510 17.13 15.95 12.44
C CYS A 510 18.51 16.43 12.92
N GLY A 511 19.30 15.57 13.55
CA GLY A 511 20.63 15.91 14.09
C GLY A 511 20.62 16.90 15.27
N SER A 512 19.44 17.36 15.71
CA SER A 512 19.34 18.35 16.79
C SER A 512 19.63 17.72 18.15
N MET A 513 20.35 18.46 18.99
CA MET A 513 20.64 18.03 20.36
C MET A 513 19.45 18.36 21.28
N MET A 514 18.89 17.34 21.92
CA MET A 514 17.68 17.47 22.75
C MET A 514 17.97 17.80 24.21
N THR A 515 19.16 17.47 24.69
CA THR A 515 19.65 17.91 26.00
C THR A 515 20.74 18.93 25.79
N ARG A 516 21.07 19.69 26.82
CA ARG A 516 22.24 20.54 26.77
C ARG A 516 23.47 19.64 26.59
N GLY A 517 24.04 19.63 25.38
CA GLY A 517 25.12 18.73 24.99
C GLY A 517 26.26 18.75 26.01
N THR A 518 26.92 17.60 26.16
CA THR A 518 28.13 17.45 26.97
C THR A 518 29.07 18.60 26.64
N ARG A 519 29.32 19.44 27.65
CA ARG A 519 29.99 20.75 27.57
C ARG A 519 31.11 20.77 26.53
N THR A 520 30.91 21.38 25.38
CA THR A 520 32.04 22.01 24.70
C THR A 520 32.44 23.19 25.59
N SER A 521 33.65 23.14 26.13
CA SER A 521 34.12 24.01 27.22
C SER A 521 33.95 25.51 26.98
N HIS A 522 33.86 25.95 25.72
CA HIS A 522 33.89 27.35 25.32
C HIS A 522 32.64 27.82 24.55
N TRP A 523 31.67 26.94 24.26
CA TRP A 523 30.53 27.25 23.40
C TRP A 523 29.18 27.12 24.12
N GLU A 524 28.18 27.87 23.65
CA GLU A 524 26.80 27.87 24.15
C GLU A 524 26.02 26.65 23.66
N GLY A 525 26.52 25.45 23.97
CA GLY A 525 25.75 24.21 23.80
C GLY A 525 25.30 23.91 22.36
N GLY A 526 26.09 24.30 21.36
CA GLY A 526 25.83 23.99 19.95
C GLY A 526 25.20 25.12 19.12
N LEU A 527 24.90 26.28 19.71
CA LEU A 527 24.38 27.46 18.99
C LEU A 527 25.44 28.23 18.17
N GLY A 528 26.67 27.71 18.01
CA GLY A 528 27.74 28.36 17.27
C GLY A 528 28.26 29.69 17.87
N CYS A 529 27.85 30.05 19.09
CA CYS A 529 28.32 31.24 19.81
C CYS A 529 29.20 30.86 21.02
N ARG A 530 30.35 31.54 21.20
CA ARG A 530 31.27 31.31 22.33
C ARG A 530 30.72 31.96 23.61
N SER A 531 30.65 31.20 24.70
CA SER A 531 30.16 31.71 25.98
C SER A 531 31.24 32.47 26.74
N LYS A 532 31.13 33.80 26.83
CA LYS A 532 32.13 34.65 27.51
C LYS A 532 32.33 34.32 29.00
N VAL A 533 31.29 33.82 29.66
CA VAL A 533 31.32 33.40 31.07
C VAL A 533 32.17 32.13 31.26
N LYS A 534 32.11 31.19 30.32
CA LYS A 534 32.80 29.89 30.41
C LYS A 534 34.21 29.88 29.83
N MET A 535 34.55 30.83 28.95
CA MET A 535 35.92 30.96 28.44
C MET A 535 36.91 31.17 29.59
N SER A 536 38.09 30.58 29.48
CA SER A 536 39.15 30.78 30.47
C SER A 536 39.52 32.26 30.57
N ARG A 537 39.97 32.73 31.75
CA ARG A 537 40.44 34.12 31.90
C ARG A 537 41.61 34.44 30.97
N ASN A 538 42.38 33.44 30.55
CA ASN A 538 43.55 33.61 29.68
C ASN A 538 43.20 33.46 28.19
N ASP A 539 41.94 33.21 27.84
CA ASP A 539 41.51 33.07 26.44
C ASP A 539 41.52 34.44 25.74
N ARG A 540 42.32 34.54 24.67
CA ARG A 540 42.50 35.76 23.86
C ARG A 540 41.17 36.30 23.31
N HIS A 541 40.17 35.44 23.08
CA HIS A 541 38.87 35.85 22.57
C HIS A 541 37.89 36.31 23.66
N LYS A 542 38.18 36.08 24.96
CA LYS A 542 37.27 36.45 26.06
C LYS A 542 37.06 37.95 26.18
N TYR A 543 38.14 38.73 26.07
CA TYR A 543 38.09 40.19 26.19
C TYR A 543 38.20 40.91 24.85
N ALA A 544 38.24 40.18 23.74
CA ALA A 544 38.18 40.77 22.42
C ALA A 544 36.88 41.59 22.28
N ASN A 545 36.99 42.81 21.74
CA ASN A 545 35.90 43.77 21.55
C ASN A 545 35.25 44.38 22.81
N THR A 546 35.75 44.12 24.03
CA THR A 546 35.15 44.71 25.25
C THR A 546 35.35 46.23 25.34
N ASN A 547 36.41 46.75 24.69
CA ASN A 547 36.76 48.17 24.67
C ASN A 547 36.40 48.87 23.34
N LYS A 548 35.57 48.25 22.50
CA LYS A 548 35.06 48.95 21.31
C LYS A 548 34.02 49.96 21.77
N THR A 549 34.37 51.25 21.70
CA THR A 549 33.46 52.36 21.93
C THR A 549 32.27 52.21 20.98
N ILE A 550 31.10 51.90 21.52
CA ILE A 550 29.86 51.86 20.73
C ILE A 550 29.59 53.30 20.31
N SER A 551 29.52 53.56 19.00
CA SER A 551 29.20 54.90 18.52
C SER A 551 27.81 55.30 19.03
N ARG A 552 27.65 56.56 19.47
CA ARG A 552 26.35 57.07 19.98
C ARG A 552 25.20 56.88 18.98
N LYS A 553 25.50 56.79 17.68
CA LYS A 553 24.55 56.47 16.61
C LYS A 553 23.93 55.08 16.78
N ALA A 554 24.71 54.06 17.16
CA ALA A 554 24.19 52.70 17.36
C ALA A 554 23.33 52.54 18.62
N VAL A 555 23.50 53.41 19.62
CA VAL A 555 22.68 53.42 20.85
C VAL A 555 21.29 54.00 20.58
N SER A 556 21.16 54.94 19.64
CA SER A 556 19.87 55.58 19.31
C SER A 556 18.86 54.66 18.60
N VAL A 557 19.29 53.53 18.04
CA VAL A 557 18.44 52.59 17.29
C VAL A 557 17.85 51.48 18.19
N LYS A 558 18.19 51.46 19.49
CA LYS A 558 17.77 50.42 20.45
C LYS A 558 16.90 50.93 21.61
N LYS A 559 16.28 52.10 21.47
CA LYS A 559 15.28 52.58 22.44
C LYS A 559 13.88 52.43 21.89
#